data_AF-A0A1D8KD43-F1
#
_entry.id   AF-A0A1D8KD43-F1
#
_cell.length_a   1.000
_cell.length_b   1.000
_cell.length_c   1.000
_cell.angle_alpha   90.00
_cell.angle_beta   90.00
_cell.angle_gamma   90.00
#
_symmetry.space_group_name_H-M   'P 1'
#
loop_
_entity.id
_entity.type
_entity.pdbx_description
1 polymer ?
#
loop_
_entity_poly.entity_id
_entity_poly.type
_entity_poly.pdbx_seq_one_letter_code
_entity_poly.pdbx_strand_id
1 'polypeptide(L)' 'TVGGKEVKEREYIAPFSSREYPLPAGASGKVQWKVITDYGGTSKQFEAELKG' A
#
# COMPACT_ATOMS: atom_id res chain seq x y z
N THR A 1 3.49 -1.72 2.61
CA THR A 1 4.32 -1.19 3.72
C THR A 1 4.65 0.25 3.40
N VAL A 2 4.98 1.04 4.43
CA VAL A 2 5.58 2.36 4.26
C VAL A 2 6.88 2.38 5.04
N GLY A 3 8.01 2.66 4.39
CA GLY A 3 9.32 2.64 5.04
C GLY A 3 9.66 1.29 5.68
N GLY A 4 9.27 0.18 5.05
CA GLY A 4 9.42 -1.17 5.59
C GLY A 4 8.44 -1.54 6.73
N LYS A 5 7.62 -0.60 7.21
CA LYS A 5 6.64 -0.85 8.27
C LYS A 5 5.30 -1.29 7.71
N GLU A 6 4.65 -2.20 8.43
CA GLU A 6 3.36 -2.75 8.03
C GLU A 6 2.22 -1.73 8.24
N VAL A 7 1.33 -1.62 7.25
CA VAL A 7 0.07 -0.88 7.35
C VAL A 7 -1.04 -1.89 7.64
N LYS A 8 -1.76 -1.70 8.75
CA LYS A 8 -2.88 -2.56 9.16
C LYS A 8 -4.17 -2.18 8.41
N GLU A 9 -5.21 -3.02 8.50
CA GLU A 9 -6.56 -2.72 7.98
C GLU A 9 -6.61 -2.48 6.46
N ARG A 10 -6.04 -3.40 5.69
CA ARG A 10 -6.04 -3.31 4.22
C ARG A 10 -7.42 -3.66 3.68
N GLU A 11 -8.16 -2.65 3.22
CA GLU A 11 -9.33 -2.84 2.36
C GLU A 11 -9.01 -2.45 0.92
N TYR A 12 -9.91 -2.73 -0.01
CA TYR A 12 -9.73 -2.34 -1.39
C TYR A 12 -9.97 -0.82 -1.57
N ILE A 13 -9.35 -0.25 -2.59
CA ILE A 13 -9.63 1.11 -3.06
C ILE A 13 -10.55 0.98 -4.27
N ALA A 14 -11.73 1.59 -4.21
CA ALA A 14 -12.71 1.52 -5.29
C ALA A 14 -12.23 2.28 -6.55
N PRO A 15 -12.77 1.95 -7.75
CA PRO A 15 -12.45 2.67 -8.97
C PRO A 15 -12.67 4.19 -8.82
N PHE A 16 -11.70 4.98 -9.29
CA PHE A 16 -11.72 6.45 -9.21
C PHE A 16 -11.92 7.03 -7.80
N SER A 17 -11.57 6.26 -6.77
CA SER A 17 -11.71 6.66 -5.36
C SER A 17 -10.37 6.70 -4.63
N SER A 18 -10.39 7.18 -3.40
CA SER A 18 -9.26 7.24 -2.47
C SER A 18 -9.61 6.53 -1.18
N ARG A 19 -8.58 6.01 -0.49
CA ARG A 19 -8.74 5.45 0.85
C ARG A 19 -7.58 5.87 1.73
N GLU A 20 -7.90 6.23 2.96
CA GLU A 20 -6.93 6.61 3.98
C GLU A 20 -6.63 5.42 4.89
N TYR A 21 -5.37 5.36 5.34
CA TYR A 21 -4.90 4.35 6.27
C TYR A 21 -4.06 5.03 7.34
N PRO A 22 -4.12 4.57 8.61
CA PRO A 22 -3.24 5.08 9.64
C PRO A 22 -1.78 4.86 9.26
N LEU A 23 -1.00 5.95 9.23
CA LEU A 23 0.42 5.88 8.94
C LEU A 23 1.16 5.29 10.16
N PRO A 24 1.95 4.22 9.99
CA PRO A 24 2.70 3.63 11.11
C PRO A 24 3.66 4.66 11.72
N ALA A 25 3.75 4.70 13.05
CA ALA A 25 4.57 5.68 13.75
C ALA A 25 6.03 5.66 13.26
N GLY A 26 6.54 6.82 12.85
CA GLY A 26 7.90 6.98 12.31
C GLY A 26 8.14 6.22 11.00
N ALA A 27 7.10 5.97 10.19
CA ALA A 27 7.28 5.52 8.81
C ALA A 27 7.65 6.71 7.93
N SER A 28 8.72 6.56 7.16
CA SER A 28 9.18 7.52 6.15
C SER A 28 9.78 6.77 4.96
N GLY A 29 9.88 7.42 3.80
CA GLY A 29 10.41 6.82 2.58
C GLY A 29 9.34 6.08 1.75
N LYS A 30 9.75 5.03 1.03
CA LYS A 30 8.93 4.40 -0.01
C LYS A 30 7.66 3.73 0.51
N VAL A 31 6.57 3.89 -0.24
CA VAL A 31 5.36 3.07 -0.19
C VAL A 31 5.56 1.87 -1.10
N GLN A 32 5.15 0.70 -0.61
CA GLN A 32 5.39 -0.59 -1.26
C GLN A 32 4.13 -1.45 -1.17
N TRP A 33 3.64 -1.98 -2.30
CA TRP A 33 2.41 -2.77 -2.33
C TRP A 33 2.42 -3.88 -3.38
N LYS A 34 1.55 -4.86 -3.16
CA LYS A 34 1.18 -5.93 -4.12
C LYS A 34 -0.34 -6.01 -4.16
N VAL A 35 -0.88 -6.48 -5.27
CA VAL A 35 -2.31 -6.69 -5.46
C VAL A 35 -2.61 -8.16 -5.70
N ILE A 36 -3.86 -8.54 -5.44
CA ILE A 36 -4.41 -9.82 -5.86
C ILE A 36 -4.73 -9.71 -7.35
N THR A 37 -4.24 -10.64 -8.15
CA THR A 37 -4.52 -10.69 -9.60
C THR A 37 -5.89 -11.30 -9.86
N ASP A 38 -6.38 -11.15 -11.09
CA ASP A 38 -7.67 -11.74 -11.50
C ASP A 38 -7.73 -13.27 -11.36
N TYR A 39 -6.57 -13.92 -11.29
CA TYR A 39 -6.41 -15.37 -11.08
C TYR A 39 -6.16 -15.76 -9.62
N GLY A 40 -6.33 -14.81 -8.67
CA GLY A 40 -6.10 -15.03 -7.23
C GLY A 40 -4.62 -15.07 -6.81
N GLY A 41 -3.69 -14.83 -7.73
CA GLY A 41 -2.26 -14.78 -7.45
C GLY A 41 -1.83 -13.45 -6.81
N THR A 42 -0.57 -13.36 -6.38
CA THR A 42 0.02 -12.10 -5.91
C THR A 42 0.85 -11.46 -7.03
N SER A 43 0.66 -10.16 -7.27
CA SER A 43 1.46 -9.41 -8.24
C SER A 43 2.95 -9.31 -7.86
N LYS A 44 3.77 -8.80 -8.78
CA LYS A 44 5.09 -8.26 -8.43
C LYS A 44 4.97 -7.11 -7.44
N GLN A 45 6.08 -6.79 -6.77
CA GLN A 45 6.18 -5.61 -5.90
C GLN A 45 6.11 -4.33 -6.73
N PHE A 46 5.25 -3.41 -6.31
CA PHE A 46 5.24 -2.02 -6.76
C PHE A 46 5.83 -1.12 -5.67
N GLU A 47 6.46 -0.01 -6.08
CA GLU A 47 7.00 0.99 -5.15
C GLU A 47 6.84 2.42 -5.68
N ALA A 48 6.68 3.36 -4.76
CA ALA A 48 6.67 4.79 -5.03
C ALA A 48 7.22 5.56 -3.82
N GLU A 49 7.81 6.73 -4.04
CA GLU A 49 8.17 7.64 -2.95
C GLU A 49 6.91 8.20 -2.29
N LEU A 50 6.91 8.28 -0.96
CA LEU A 50 5.83 8.96 -0.23
C LEU A 50 5.96 10.46 -0.52
N LYS A 51 4.96 11.02 -1.20
CA LYS A 51 4.85 12.47 -1.42
C LYS A 51 4.27 13.10 -0.15
N GLY A 52 5.00 14.06 0.41
CA GLY A 52 4.54 14.92 1.50
C GLY A 52 3.69 16.08 0.99
#